data_AF-A0A1C3NTR1-F1
#
_entry.id   AF-A0A1C3NTR1-F1
#
_cell.length_a   1.000
_cell.length_b   1.000
_cell.length_c   1.000
_cell.angle_alpha   90.00
_cell.angle_beta   90.00
_cell.angle_gamma   90.00
#
_symmetry.space_group_name_H-M   'P 1'
#
loop_
_entity.id
_entity.type
_entity.pdbx_description
1 polymer ?
#
loop_
_entity_poly.entity_id
_entity_poly.type
_entity_poly.pdbx_seq_one_letter_code
_entity_poly.pdbx_strand_id
1 'polypeptide(L)'
;MSTALLRDLDRVAATRLSFFLSIPALTGAGLYELKDAVGGGVSVLPLAVGTLVSFAVAYASIAWLLKYVAGHTFDAFVAYRVVVGVALFGLLATGALNA
;
A
#
# COMPACT_ATOMS: atom_id res chain seq x y z
N MET A 1 10.29 4.37 -4.69
CA MET A 1 9.96 5.16 -5.89
C MET A 1 10.63 6.54 -5.93
N SER A 2 10.44 7.45 -4.97
CA SER A 2 11.04 8.80 -5.01
C SER A 2 12.57 8.80 -5.15
N THR A 3 13.26 7.91 -4.43
CA THR A 3 14.72 7.75 -4.52
C THR A 3 15.20 7.27 -5.89
N ALA A 4 14.38 6.50 -6.62
CA ALA A 4 14.69 6.05 -7.97
C ALA A 4 14.52 7.18 -8.98
N LEU A 5 13.48 8.00 -8.85
CA LEU A 5 13.29 9.20 -9.69
C LEU A 5 14.42 10.22 -9.50
N LEU A 6 14.93 10.37 -8.27
CA LEU A 6 16.11 11.21 -7.99
C LEU A 6 17.41 10.70 -8.63
N ARG A 7 17.41 9.47 -9.16
CA ARG A 7 18.54 8.85 -9.86
C ARG A 7 18.28 8.77 -11.37
N ASP A 8 17.43 9.65 -11.89
CA ASP A 8 17.05 9.75 -13.31
C ASP A 8 16.48 8.45 -13.91
N LEU A 9 15.94 7.55 -13.08
CA LEU A 9 15.18 6.41 -13.58
C LEU A 9 13.81 6.87 -14.09
N ASP A 10 13.43 6.38 -15.27
CA ASP A 10 12.09 6.61 -15.82
C ASP A 10 11.00 6.15 -14.84
N ARG A 11 9.85 6.83 -14.84
CA ARG A 11 8.72 6.56 -13.93
C ARG A 11 8.24 5.10 -14.01
N VAL A 12 8.24 4.51 -15.20
CA VAL A 12 7.85 3.11 -15.39
C VAL A 12 8.89 2.19 -14.77
N ALA A 13 10.18 2.47 -14.96
CA ALA A 13 11.27 1.71 -14.38
C ALA A 13 11.29 1.79 -12.84
N ALA A 14 11.14 3.00 -12.28
CA ALA A 14 11.06 3.24 -10.84
C ALA A 14 9.88 2.50 -10.18
N THR A 15 8.75 2.43 -10.88
CA THR A 15 7.55 1.72 -10.41
C THR A 15 7.75 0.20 -10.44
N ARG A 16 8.27 -0.35 -11.56
CA ARG A 16 8.59 -1.79 -11.67
C ARG A 16 9.61 -2.24 -10.64
N LEU A 17 10.67 -1.46 -10.41
CA LEU A 17 11.66 -1.75 -9.38
C LEU A 17 11.04 -1.79 -7.99
N SER A 18 10.16 -0.83 -7.68
CA SER A 18 9.46 -0.79 -6.39
C SER A 18 8.56 -2.03 -6.20
N PHE A 19 7.91 -2.51 -7.27
CA PHE A 19 7.14 -3.75 -7.23
C PHE A 19 8.01 -4.98 -7.01
N PHE A 20 9.15 -5.10 -7.71
CA PHE A 20 10.06 -6.22 -7.49
C PHE A 20 10.59 -6.27 -6.06
N LEU A 21 10.95 -5.13 -5.48
CA LEU A 21 11.38 -5.03 -4.09
C LEU A 21 10.25 -5.36 -3.09
N SER A 22 9.00 -5.09 -3.48
CA SER A 22 7.84 -5.39 -2.63
C SER A 22 7.57 -6.89 -2.51
N ILE A 23 7.97 -7.73 -3.48
CA ILE A 23 7.75 -9.19 -3.43
C ILE A 23 8.41 -9.83 -2.19
N PRO A 24 9.74 -9.74 -1.98
CA PRO A 24 10.36 -10.33 -0.80
C PRO A 24 9.94 -9.62 0.49
N ALA A 25 9.75 -8.30 0.46
CA ALA A 25 9.37 -7.52 1.64
C ALA A 25 7.96 -7.88 2.15
N LEU A 26 6.96 -7.88 1.26
CA LEU A 26 5.57 -8.19 1.62
C LEU A 26 5.39 -9.68 1.93
N THR A 27 6.11 -10.57 1.23
CA THR A 27 6.08 -12.01 1.55
C THR A 27 6.65 -12.25 2.95
N GLY A 28 7.79 -11.64 3.28
CA GLY A 28 8.38 -11.74 4.61
C GLY A 28 7.48 -11.15 5.71
N ALA A 29 6.92 -9.96 5.49
CA ALA A 29 5.98 -9.33 6.41
C ALA A 29 4.71 -10.17 6.62
N GLY A 30 4.13 -10.71 5.53
CA GLY A 30 2.95 -11.56 5.60
C GLY A 30 3.21 -12.86 6.36
N LEU A 31 4.36 -13.52 6.16
CA LEU A 31 4.74 -14.71 6.92
C LEU A 31 4.98 -14.40 8.40
N TYR A 32 5.58 -13.26 8.71
CA TYR A 32 5.80 -12.82 10.09
C TYR A 32 4.47 -12.58 10.82
N GLU A 33 3.55 -11.87 10.18
CA GLU A 33 2.24 -11.50 10.76
C GLU A 33 1.28 -12.69 10.86
N LEU A 34 1.47 -13.73 10.02
CA LEU A 34 0.61 -14.91 9.99
C LEU A 34 0.53 -15.61 11.35
N LYS A 35 1.62 -15.61 12.13
CA LYS A 35 1.64 -16.21 13.48
C LYS A 35 0.66 -15.50 14.42
N ASP A 36 0.58 -14.17 14.32
CA ASP A 36 -0.24 -13.33 15.19
C ASP A 36 -1.70 -13.39 14.73
N ALA A 37 -1.92 -13.48 13.43
CA ALA A 37 -3.26 -13.68 12.85
C ALA A 37 -3.90 -15.03 13.25
N VAL A 38 -3.11 -16.11 13.27
CA VAL A 38 -3.59 -17.45 13.67
C VAL A 38 -3.66 -17.59 15.20
N GLY A 39 -2.74 -16.97 15.93
CA GLY A 39 -2.70 -17.00 17.40
C GLY A 39 -3.71 -16.06 18.07
N GLY A 40 -4.18 -15.02 17.37
CA GLY A 40 -5.04 -13.95 17.90
C GLY A 40 -6.52 -14.29 18.07
N GLY A 41 -6.92 -15.56 17.90
CA GLY A 41 -8.31 -16.00 18.06
C GLY A 41 -9.25 -15.64 16.90
N VAL A 42 -8.72 -15.14 15.78
CA VAL A 42 -9.49 -14.90 14.56
C VAL A 42 -9.82 -16.25 13.92
N SER A 43 -11.11 -16.48 13.64
CA SER A 43 -11.53 -17.70 12.95
C SER A 43 -10.94 -17.77 11.54
N VAL A 44 -10.53 -18.97 11.12
CA VAL A 44 -9.84 -19.22 9.84
C VAL A 44 -10.65 -18.77 8.62
N LEU A 45 -11.98 -18.82 8.70
CA LEU A 45 -12.86 -18.53 7.55
C LEU A 45 -12.82 -17.04 7.14
N PRO A 46 -13.08 -16.05 8.01
CA PRO A 46 -12.83 -14.63 7.74
C PRO A 46 -11.42 -14.32 7.28
N LEU A 47 -10.41 -14.96 7.87
CA LEU A 47 -9.01 -14.77 7.49
C LEU A 47 -8.78 -15.18 6.03
N ALA A 48 -9.27 -16.37 5.64
CA ALA A 48 -9.16 -16.89 4.29
C ALA A 48 -9.90 -16.00 3.28
N VAL A 49 -11.13 -15.59 3.60
CA VAL A 49 -11.93 -14.71 2.73
C VAL A 49 -11.25 -13.35 2.57
N GLY A 50 -10.82 -12.71 3.66
CA GLY A 50 -10.12 -11.43 3.63
C GLY A 50 -8.82 -11.50 2.83
N THR A 51 -8.08 -12.60 2.95
CA THR A 51 -6.85 -12.85 2.18
C THR A 51 -7.14 -12.96 0.69
N LEU A 52 -8.15 -13.75 0.30
CA LEU A 52 -8.54 -13.92 -1.11
C LEU A 52 -9.04 -12.62 -1.74
N VAL A 53 -9.89 -11.88 -1.03
CA VAL A 53 -10.41 -10.58 -1.49
C VAL A 53 -9.28 -9.57 -1.63
N SER A 54 -8.41 -9.48 -0.62
CA SER A 54 -7.24 -8.59 -0.68
C SER A 54 -6.31 -8.93 -1.84
N PHE A 55 -6.09 -10.23 -2.12
CA PHE A 55 -5.29 -10.68 -3.25
C PHE A 55 -5.89 -10.23 -4.59
N ALA A 56 -7.19 -10.42 -4.79
CA ALA A 56 -7.89 -10.01 -6.01
C ALA A 56 -7.85 -8.48 -6.21
N VAL A 57 -8.13 -7.72 -5.14
CA VAL A 57 -8.13 -6.26 -5.16
C VAL A 57 -6.71 -5.72 -5.40
N ALA A 58 -5.70 -6.30 -4.75
CA ALA A 58 -4.31 -5.90 -4.95
C ALA A 58 -3.87 -6.11 -6.40
N TYR A 59 -4.17 -7.28 -6.98
CA TYR A 59 -3.84 -7.56 -8.38
C TYR A 59 -4.52 -6.56 -9.34
N ALA A 60 -5.83 -6.32 -9.16
CA ALA A 60 -6.57 -5.36 -9.96
C ALA A 60 -5.99 -3.93 -9.82
N SER A 61 -5.63 -3.54 -8.60
CA SER A 61 -5.04 -2.23 -8.30
C SER A 61 -3.67 -2.05 -8.96
N ILE A 62 -2.81 -3.09 -8.94
CA ILE A 62 -1.49 -3.05 -9.58
C ILE A 62 -1.62 -2.92 -11.10
N ALA A 63 -2.50 -3.72 -11.71
CA ALA A 63 -2.75 -3.68 -13.15
C ALA A 63 -3.24 -2.29 -13.58
N TRP A 64 -4.15 -1.70 -12.81
CA TRP A 64 -4.64 -0.35 -13.04
C TRP A 64 -3.54 0.71 -12.84
N LEU A 65 -2.77 0.62 -11.74
CA LEU A 65 -1.74 1.59 -11.40
C LEU A 65 -0.63 1.63 -12.45
N LEU A 66 -0.18 0.47 -12.94
CA LEU A 66 0.81 0.40 -14.01
C LEU A 66 0.32 1.08 -15.30
N LYS A 67 -0.97 0.97 -15.61
CA LYS A 67 -1.59 1.66 -16.75
C LYS A 67 -1.73 3.16 -16.52
N TYR A 68 -2.06 3.59 -15.30
CA TYR A 68 -2.21 5.00 -14.94
C TYR A 68 -0.88 5.76 -14.96
N VAL A 69 0.15 5.21 -14.31
CA VAL A 69 1.48 5.84 -14.17
C VAL A 69 2.20 5.98 -15.50
N ALA A 70 1.88 5.15 -16.50
CA ALA A 70 2.45 5.27 -17.84
C ALA A 70 2.02 6.57 -18.56
N GLY A 71 0.89 7.19 -18.17
CA GLY A 71 0.34 8.37 -18.85
C GLY A 71 0.10 9.60 -17.97
N HIS A 72 0.17 9.49 -16.64
CA HIS A 72 -0.17 10.56 -15.71
C HIS A 72 0.94 10.85 -14.70
N THR A 73 0.99 12.10 -14.21
CA THR A 73 1.89 12.50 -13.12
C THR A 73 1.32 12.11 -11.75
N PHE A 74 2.15 12.18 -10.70
CA PHE A 74 1.76 11.80 -9.34
C PHE A 74 1.08 12.93 -8.56
N ASP A 75 0.81 14.08 -9.18
CA ASP A 75 0.40 15.30 -8.48
C ASP A 75 -0.93 15.13 -7.76
N ALA A 76 -1.89 14.44 -8.38
CA ALA A 76 -3.17 14.12 -7.75
C ALA A 76 -3.00 13.24 -6.50
N PHE A 77 -2.06 12.29 -6.53
CA PHE A 77 -1.77 11.42 -5.38
C PHE A 77 -1.11 12.20 -4.23
N VAL A 78 -0.25 13.17 -4.55
CA VAL A 78 0.36 14.05 -3.54
C VAL A 78 -0.71 14.88 -2.85
N ALA A 79 -1.60 15.53 -3.62
CA ALA A 79 -2.70 16.32 -3.07
C ALA A 79 -3.61 15.49 -2.16
N TYR A 80 -3.99 14.28 -2.60
CA TYR A 80 -4.76 13.33 -1.78
C TYR A 80 -4.09 13.03 -0.44
N ARG A 81 -2.78 12.72 -0.43
CA ARG A 81 -2.05 12.42 0.81
C ARG A 81 -1.95 13.62 1.75
N VAL A 82 -1.78 14.83 1.21
CA VAL A 82 -1.72 16.05 2.03
C VAL A 82 -3.07 16.30 2.70
N VAL A 83 -4.18 16.20 1.96
CA VAL A 83 -5.53 16.40 2.51
C VAL A 83 -5.82 15.38 3.62
N VAL A 84 -5.56 14.10 3.37
CA VAL A 84 -5.77 13.04 4.37
C VAL A 84 -4.88 13.25 5.59
N GLY A 85 -3.61 13.62 5.40
CA GLY A 85 -2.69 13.90 6.50
C GLY A 85 -3.16 15.06 7.39
N VAL A 86 -3.61 16.16 6.78
CA VAL A 86 -4.16 17.31 7.52
C VAL A 86 -5.44 16.92 8.27
N ALA A 87 -6.32 16.12 7.65
CA ALA A 87 -7.53 15.63 8.31
C ALA A 87 -7.21 14.76 9.52
N LEU A 88 -6.24 13.85 9.42
CA LEU A 88 -5.78 13.02 10.53
C LEU A 88 -5.20 13.87 11.67
N PHE A 89 -4.39 14.89 11.37
CA PHE A 89 -3.88 15.82 12.38
C PHE A 89 -5.01 16.58 13.10
N GLY A 90 -6.04 17.01 12.36
CA GLY A 90 -7.22 17.65 12.96
C GLY A 90 -8.00 16.70 13.88
N LEU A 91 -8.19 15.44 13.49
CA LEU A 91 -8.89 14.44 14.30
C LEU A 91 -8.11 14.06 15.57
N LEU A 92 -6.79 13.99 15.49
CA LEU A 92 -5.92 13.81 16.66
C LEU A 92 -5.97 15.02 17.60
N ALA A 93 -5.88 16.24 17.06
CA ALA A 93 -5.92 17.46 17.85
C ALA A 93 -7.25 17.69 18.58
N THR A 94 -8.35 17.18 18.02
CA THR A 94 -9.70 17.25 18.61
C THR A 94 -9.99 16.11 19.59
N GLY A 95 -9.07 15.15 19.75
CA GLY A 95 -9.25 13.99 20.64
C GLY A 95 -10.25 12.95 20.13
N ALA A 96 -10.69 13.05 18.88
CA ALA A 96 -11.57 12.06 18.25
C ALA A 96 -10.83 10.74 17.95
N LEU A 97 -9.50 10.80 17.81
CA LEU A 97 -8.61 9.65 17.68
C LEU A 97 -7.60 9.67 18.82
N ASN A 98 -7.44 8.53 19.50
CA ASN A 98 -6.39 8.35 20.50
C ASN A 98 -5.11 7.87 19.81
N ALA A 99 -3.97 8.41 20.23
CA ALA A 99 -2.65 7.99 19.76
C ALA A 99 -2.22 6.64 20.34
#